data_AF-A0AAD6GHS0-F1
#
_entry.id   AF-A0AAD6GHS0-F1
#
_cell.length_a   1.000
_cell.length_b   1.000
_cell.length_c   1.000
_cell.angle_alpha   90.00
_cell.angle_beta   90.00
_cell.angle_gamma   90.00
#
_symmetry.space_group_name_H-M   'P 1'
#
loop_
_entity.id
_entity.type
_entity.pdbx_description
1 polymer ?
#
loop_
_entity_poly.entity_id
_entity_poly.type
_entity_poly.pdbx_seq_one_letter_code
_entity_poly.pdbx_strand_id
1 'polypeptide(L)'
;MAFTLRRTNDNDLPELVQVHSAAFKTDQFLNFMLHGKPEGTRESLMERSIKAWLDDPKASMVTAVKDDGVIVGWACWLRKEKEEPERATSINMADTNAKEAPTSMKGAENSAPIEGSDAADRSITKSVPSQASQHDAPDTPTRVVGRQMHSDSMKWEAHFMKGARYLILQALAVNPNGQRQGVGSQLVKWGVERAEEERIACWCHASPAANQLYLKSGFQELGSDEYDLGEFGKYVFRYMVYGEQ
;
A
#
# COMPACT_ATOMS: atom_id res chain seq x y z
N MET A 1 -26.81 11.86 -6.41
CA MET A 1 -26.01 13.06 -6.11
C MET A 1 -24.80 13.05 -7.03
N ALA A 2 -24.44 14.17 -7.62
CA ALA A 2 -23.23 14.27 -8.41
C ALA A 2 -22.00 14.31 -7.47
N PHE A 3 -20.87 13.84 -7.97
CA PHE A 3 -19.56 13.98 -7.33
C PHE A 3 -18.54 14.30 -8.41
N THR A 4 -17.44 14.92 -8.02
CA THR A 4 -16.32 15.23 -8.90
C THR A 4 -15.04 14.58 -8.37
N LEU A 5 -14.10 14.29 -9.26
CA LEU A 5 -12.77 13.84 -8.88
C LEU A 5 -11.81 15.02 -8.86
N ARG A 6 -11.00 15.11 -7.80
CA ARG A 6 -9.89 16.06 -7.71
C ARG A 6 -8.64 15.39 -7.16
N ARG A 7 -7.48 16.01 -7.39
CA ARG A 7 -6.24 15.61 -6.73
C ARG A 7 -6.40 15.75 -5.21
N THR A 8 -5.94 14.76 -4.47
CA THR A 8 -5.91 14.81 -3.00
C THR A 8 -4.89 15.84 -2.52
N ASN A 9 -5.22 16.55 -1.44
CA ASN A 9 -4.32 17.50 -0.77
C ASN A 9 -4.20 17.20 0.73
N ASP A 10 -3.21 17.79 1.40
CA ASP A 10 -2.88 17.48 2.81
C ASP A 10 -4.04 17.75 3.78
N ASN A 11 -4.90 18.72 3.49
CA ASN A 11 -6.06 19.04 4.35
C ASN A 11 -7.14 17.96 4.29
N ASP A 12 -7.14 17.09 3.27
CA ASP A 12 -8.10 15.99 3.15
C ASP A 12 -7.82 14.88 4.18
N LEU A 13 -6.58 14.78 4.72
CA LEU A 13 -6.08 13.65 5.50
C LEU A 13 -7.05 13.15 6.60
N PRO A 14 -7.62 14.00 7.49
CA PRO A 14 -8.51 13.50 8.54
C PRO A 14 -9.76 12.81 7.97
N GLU A 15 -10.31 13.34 6.88
CA GLU A 15 -11.51 12.81 6.26
C GLU A 15 -11.22 11.55 5.43
N LEU A 16 -10.04 11.46 4.79
CA LEU A 16 -9.61 10.22 4.11
C LEU A 16 -9.49 9.04 5.08
N VAL A 17 -8.93 9.28 6.27
CA VAL A 17 -8.82 8.28 7.34
C VAL A 17 -10.21 7.86 7.83
N GLN A 18 -11.14 8.80 7.98
CA GLN A 18 -12.54 8.50 8.34
C GLN A 18 -13.25 7.68 7.27
N VAL A 19 -13.10 8.05 5.99
CA VAL A 19 -13.69 7.32 4.86
C VAL A 19 -13.14 5.90 4.77
N HIS A 20 -11.83 5.72 4.92
CA HIS A 20 -11.20 4.40 4.96
C HIS A 20 -11.72 3.57 6.13
N SER A 21 -11.77 4.20 7.31
CA SER A 21 -12.30 3.58 8.51
C SER A 21 -13.77 3.13 8.35
N ALA A 22 -14.60 3.95 7.72
CA ALA A 22 -15.98 3.57 7.43
C ALA A 22 -16.06 2.43 6.41
N ALA A 23 -15.24 2.48 5.34
CA ALA A 23 -15.25 1.51 4.26
C ALA A 23 -14.83 0.09 4.70
N PHE A 24 -13.84 0.00 5.59
CA PHE A 24 -13.25 -1.28 6.02
C PHE A 24 -13.73 -1.73 7.42
N LYS A 25 -14.77 -1.10 7.99
CA LYS A 25 -15.28 -1.44 9.33
C LYS A 25 -15.64 -2.93 9.48
N THR A 26 -16.15 -3.54 8.43
CA THR A 26 -16.56 -4.96 8.42
C THR A 26 -15.62 -5.83 7.59
N ASP A 27 -14.44 -5.35 7.21
CA ASP A 27 -13.49 -6.13 6.43
C ASP A 27 -12.85 -7.23 7.28
N GLN A 28 -13.02 -8.47 6.84
CA GLN A 28 -12.60 -9.67 7.56
C GLN A 28 -11.08 -9.71 7.78
N PHE A 29 -10.31 -9.41 6.73
CA PHE A 29 -8.85 -9.49 6.78
C PHE A 29 -8.26 -8.38 7.64
N LEU A 30 -8.73 -7.14 7.47
CA LEU A 30 -8.26 -6.03 8.29
C LEU A 30 -8.60 -6.24 9.76
N ASN A 31 -9.79 -6.75 10.08
CA ASN A 31 -10.18 -7.08 11.45
C ASN A 31 -9.33 -8.20 12.04
N PHE A 32 -8.97 -9.22 11.25
CA PHE A 32 -8.00 -10.24 11.65
C PHE A 32 -6.62 -9.64 11.95
N MET A 33 -6.08 -8.82 11.04
CA MET A 33 -4.74 -8.21 11.20
C MET A 33 -4.64 -7.29 12.42
N LEU A 34 -5.75 -6.67 12.80
CA LEU A 34 -5.85 -5.76 13.94
C LEU A 34 -6.39 -6.43 15.22
N HIS A 35 -6.64 -7.74 15.18
CA HIS A 35 -7.18 -8.46 16.33
C HIS A 35 -6.23 -8.35 17.53
N GLY A 36 -6.77 -7.91 18.68
CA GLY A 36 -6.00 -7.70 19.92
C GLY A 36 -5.10 -6.45 19.90
N LYS A 37 -5.15 -5.61 18.87
CA LYS A 37 -4.42 -4.33 18.83
C LYS A 37 -5.22 -3.22 19.55
N PRO A 38 -4.53 -2.17 20.07
CA PRO A 38 -5.21 -1.03 20.70
C PRO A 38 -6.22 -0.33 19.78
N GLU A 39 -7.24 0.29 20.37
CA GLU A 39 -8.16 1.17 19.63
C GLU A 39 -7.38 2.32 18.96
N GLY A 40 -7.83 2.76 17.78
CA GLY A 40 -7.13 3.78 17.00
C GLY A 40 -5.94 3.25 16.18
N THR A 41 -5.54 1.98 16.34
CA THR A 41 -4.39 1.42 15.59
C THR A 41 -4.62 1.52 14.08
N ARG A 42 -5.83 1.23 13.61
CA ARG A 42 -6.22 1.33 12.21
C ARG A 42 -6.06 2.74 11.65
N GLU A 43 -6.63 3.72 12.35
CA GLU A 43 -6.60 5.13 11.99
C GLU A 43 -5.16 5.62 11.94
N SER A 44 -4.36 5.30 12.96
CA SER A 44 -2.95 5.69 13.01
C SER A 44 -2.12 5.07 11.89
N LEU A 45 -2.36 3.81 11.52
CA LEU A 45 -1.68 3.12 10.42
C LEU A 45 -2.04 3.78 9.10
N MET A 46 -3.34 4.01 8.86
CA MET A 46 -3.82 4.62 7.63
C MET A 46 -3.34 6.06 7.49
N GLU A 47 -3.32 6.84 8.59
CA GLU A 47 -2.79 8.20 8.59
C GLU A 47 -1.31 8.22 8.18
N ARG A 48 -0.49 7.29 8.71
CA ARG A 48 0.91 7.15 8.31
C ARG A 48 1.06 6.77 6.84
N SER A 49 0.25 5.84 6.33
CA SER A 49 0.29 5.44 4.93
C SER A 49 -0.12 6.57 3.99
N ILE A 50 -1.19 7.30 4.30
CA ILE A 50 -1.65 8.44 3.49
C ILE A 50 -0.58 9.54 3.46
N LYS A 51 0.01 9.89 4.61
CA LYS A 51 1.13 10.85 4.66
C LYS A 51 2.29 10.41 3.77
N ALA A 52 2.69 9.14 3.87
CA ALA A 52 3.77 8.61 3.05
C ALA A 52 3.45 8.67 1.54
N TRP A 53 2.20 8.43 1.13
CA TRP A 53 1.79 8.56 -0.27
C TRP A 53 1.64 10.00 -0.74
N LEU A 54 1.24 10.94 0.12
CA LEU A 54 1.23 12.36 -0.23
C LEU A 54 2.64 12.89 -0.51
N ASP A 55 3.63 12.37 0.22
CA ASP A 55 5.05 12.72 0.06
C ASP A 55 5.77 11.95 -1.08
N ASP A 56 5.18 10.87 -1.60
CA ASP A 56 5.80 10.04 -2.63
C ASP A 56 5.53 10.60 -4.04
N PRO A 57 6.56 11.04 -4.79
CA PRO A 57 6.40 11.54 -6.15
C PRO A 57 5.89 10.48 -7.14
N LYS A 58 5.99 9.19 -6.80
CA LYS A 58 5.43 8.09 -7.61
C LYS A 58 3.96 7.83 -7.30
N ALA A 59 3.44 8.41 -6.23
CA ALA A 59 2.05 8.24 -5.84
C ALA A 59 1.16 9.32 -6.46
N SER A 60 -0.04 8.88 -6.81
CA SER A 60 -1.10 9.69 -7.40
C SER A 60 -2.37 9.41 -6.62
N MET A 61 -2.70 10.32 -5.72
CA MET A 61 -3.91 10.25 -4.90
C MET A 61 -5.03 11.09 -5.51
N VAL A 62 -6.19 10.48 -5.64
CA VAL A 62 -7.42 11.09 -6.19
C VAL A 62 -8.57 10.92 -5.22
N THR A 63 -9.32 12.00 -5.02
CA THR A 63 -10.44 12.08 -4.08
C THR A 63 -11.74 12.34 -4.84
N ALA A 64 -12.80 11.64 -4.49
CA ALA A 64 -14.16 11.88 -4.95
C ALA A 64 -14.92 12.74 -3.93
N VAL A 65 -15.40 13.91 -4.37
CA VAL A 65 -16.02 14.93 -3.52
C VAL A 65 -17.41 15.26 -4.05
N LYS A 66 -18.40 15.28 -3.17
CA LYS A 66 -19.77 15.74 -3.48
C LYS A 66 -19.84 17.26 -3.62
N ASP A 67 -20.94 17.76 -4.16
CA ASP A 67 -21.18 19.21 -4.35
C ASP A 67 -21.19 20.01 -3.03
N ASP A 68 -21.50 19.34 -1.90
CA ASP A 68 -21.47 19.91 -0.55
C ASP A 68 -20.06 19.91 0.09
N GLY A 69 -19.04 19.43 -0.64
CA GLY A 69 -17.66 19.36 -0.20
C GLY A 69 -17.29 18.08 0.56
N VAL A 70 -18.24 17.17 0.80
CA VAL A 70 -17.98 15.92 1.53
C VAL A 70 -17.22 14.93 0.67
N ILE A 71 -16.13 14.37 1.20
CA ILE A 71 -15.38 13.29 0.57
C ILE A 71 -16.13 11.98 0.73
N VAL A 72 -16.38 11.31 -0.40
CA VAL A 72 -17.12 10.04 -0.44
C VAL A 72 -16.28 8.85 -0.87
N GLY A 73 -15.06 9.08 -1.34
CA GLY A 73 -14.11 8.04 -1.67
C GLY A 73 -12.77 8.60 -2.10
N TRP A 74 -11.76 7.74 -2.12
CA TRP A 74 -10.44 8.08 -2.59
C TRP A 74 -9.69 6.85 -3.07
N ALA A 75 -8.69 7.06 -3.91
CA ALA A 75 -7.79 6.03 -4.39
C ALA A 75 -6.34 6.53 -4.37
N CYS A 76 -5.41 5.60 -4.14
CA CYS A 76 -3.97 5.82 -4.30
C CYS A 76 -3.46 4.91 -5.40
N TRP A 77 -2.86 5.52 -6.42
CA TRP A 77 -2.19 4.84 -7.52
C TRP A 77 -0.69 5.04 -7.42
N LEU A 78 0.11 3.98 -7.45
CA LEU A 78 1.57 4.06 -7.44
C LEU A 78 2.13 3.75 -8.82
N ARG A 79 3.13 4.51 -9.25
CA ARG A 79 3.89 4.23 -10.46
C ARG A 79 5.08 3.34 -10.14
N LYS A 80 5.17 2.20 -10.82
CA LYS A 80 6.38 1.37 -10.85
C LYS A 80 7.09 1.58 -12.17
N GLU A 81 8.36 1.95 -12.08
CA GLU A 81 9.25 2.08 -13.23
C GLU A 81 9.89 0.73 -13.56
N LYS A 82 10.44 0.59 -14.76
CA LYS A 82 11.22 -0.60 -15.09
C LYS A 82 12.38 -0.71 -14.11
N GLU A 83 12.60 -1.91 -13.58
CA GLU A 83 13.85 -2.22 -12.89
C GLU A 83 14.98 -2.06 -13.92
N GLU A 84 15.80 -1.02 -13.78
CA GLU A 84 17.03 -0.93 -14.56
C GLU A 84 17.95 -2.07 -14.09
N PRO A 85 18.51 -2.89 -14.99
CA PRO A 85 19.59 -3.78 -14.60
C PRO A 85 20.70 -2.90 -14.05
N GLU A 86 21.08 -3.11 -12.78
CA GLU A 86 22.15 -2.36 -12.13
C GLU A 86 23.34 -2.25 -13.10
N ARG A 87 23.64 -1.04 -13.56
CA ARG A 87 24.90 -0.77 -14.25
C ARG A 87 25.99 -1.25 -13.30
N ALA A 88 26.69 -2.31 -13.70
CA ALA A 88 27.94 -2.71 -13.09
C ALA A 88 28.85 -1.49 -13.10
N THR A 89 28.82 -0.74 -12.00
CA THR A 89 29.61 0.47 -11.86
C THR A 89 30.99 -0.02 -11.52
N SER A 90 31.87 -0.07 -12.52
CA SER A 90 33.28 -0.37 -12.33
C SER A 90 33.83 0.65 -11.33
N ILE A 91 34.08 0.21 -10.10
CA ILE A 91 34.70 1.03 -9.07
C ILE A 91 36.19 1.10 -9.42
N ASN A 92 36.64 2.26 -9.92
CA ASN A 92 38.06 2.59 -9.97
C ASN A 92 38.54 2.86 -8.54
N MET A 93 39.50 2.06 -8.08
CA MET A 93 40.25 2.29 -6.84
C MET A 93 41.32 3.37 -7.07
N ALA A 94 41.21 4.48 -6.35
CA ALA A 94 42.25 5.45 -5.93
C ALA A 94 41.49 6.66 -5.32
N ASP A 95 41.81 7.29 -4.19
CA ASP A 95 42.97 7.26 -3.32
C ASP A 95 42.62 7.95 -1.97
N THR A 96 43.13 7.38 -0.87
CA THR A 96 43.64 7.99 0.38
C THR A 96 42.97 9.18 1.14
N ASN A 97 42.34 8.83 2.28
CA ASN A 97 42.64 9.17 3.70
C ASN A 97 43.07 10.60 4.18
N ALA A 98 42.32 11.18 5.15
CA ALA A 98 42.78 11.77 6.44
C ALA A 98 41.63 12.51 7.18
N LYS A 99 41.18 12.06 8.38
CA LYS A 99 41.35 12.66 9.76
C LYS A 99 40.89 14.13 9.89
N GLU A 100 40.07 14.59 10.85
CA GLU A 100 39.95 14.35 12.29
C GLU A 100 38.65 15.00 12.85
N ALA A 101 38.10 14.48 13.96
CA ALA A 101 37.12 15.16 14.83
C ALA A 101 37.86 15.89 15.98
N PRO A 102 37.24 16.74 16.84
CA PRO A 102 36.46 16.16 17.95
C PRO A 102 35.35 17.05 18.62
N THR A 103 34.53 16.38 19.43
CA THR A 103 33.83 16.84 20.67
C THR A 103 32.66 17.84 20.55
N SER A 104 31.56 17.82 21.32
CA SER A 104 30.75 16.89 22.14
C SER A 104 29.71 17.79 22.84
N MET A 105 28.45 17.37 22.99
CA MET A 105 27.56 17.58 24.17
C MET A 105 26.12 17.27 23.75
N LYS A 106 25.61 16.06 24.02
CA LYS A 106 24.87 15.61 25.23
C LYS A 106 23.50 16.29 25.42
N GLY A 107 22.47 15.51 25.12
CA GLY A 107 21.12 15.61 25.66
C GLY A 107 20.42 14.27 25.40
N ALA A 108 20.40 13.39 26.40
CA ALA A 108 19.49 12.24 26.47
C ALA A 108 18.04 12.79 26.39
N GLU A 109 17.00 12.03 26.04
CA GLU A 109 16.38 11.03 26.91
C GLU A 109 15.63 9.96 26.11
N ASN A 110 15.47 8.81 26.76
CA ASN A 110 15.14 7.49 26.24
C ASN A 110 13.79 7.38 25.50
N SER A 111 13.79 6.64 24.39
CA SER A 111 12.57 6.07 23.79
C SER A 111 12.78 4.57 23.58
N ALA A 112 11.95 3.76 24.23
CA ALA A 112 11.95 2.29 24.12
C ALA A 112 11.47 1.83 22.72
N PRO A 113 11.90 0.65 22.24
CA PRO A 113 11.64 0.19 20.88
C PRO A 113 10.22 -0.37 20.76
N ILE A 114 9.52 0.00 19.69
CA ILE A 114 8.17 -0.50 19.41
C ILE A 114 8.28 -1.45 18.21
N GLU A 115 8.19 -2.74 18.51
CA GLU A 115 8.15 -3.82 17.54
C GLU A 115 6.78 -3.91 16.86
N GLY A 116 6.78 -3.91 15.52
CA GLY A 116 5.90 -4.75 14.70
C GLY A 116 4.51 -4.23 14.33
N SER A 117 4.41 -3.69 13.11
CA SER A 117 3.48 -4.23 12.09
C SER A 117 3.91 -3.77 10.68
N ASP A 118 4.81 -4.51 10.07
CA ASP A 118 5.18 -4.39 8.65
C ASP A 118 4.08 -5.03 7.79
N ALA A 119 3.18 -4.20 7.28
CA ALA A 119 2.32 -4.49 6.14
C ALA A 119 2.13 -3.23 5.28
N ALA A 120 3.17 -2.40 5.20
CA ALA A 120 3.27 -1.30 4.25
C ALA A 120 4.69 -1.31 3.69
N ASP A 121 4.78 -1.78 2.44
CA ASP A 121 5.95 -1.83 1.57
C ASP A 121 6.88 -0.61 1.75
N ARG A 122 8.12 -0.85 2.18
CA ARG A 122 9.20 0.14 2.22
C ARG A 122 10.46 -0.46 1.59
N SER A 123 10.63 -0.22 0.30
CA SER A 123 11.91 -0.35 -0.39
C SER A 123 12.80 0.85 -0.05
N ILE A 124 13.59 0.80 1.03
CA ILE A 124 14.82 1.61 1.14
C ILE A 124 15.91 0.76 1.81
N THR A 125 16.84 0.28 1.00
CA THR A 125 18.09 -0.36 1.40
C THR A 125 19.00 0.59 2.16
N LYS A 126 19.52 0.16 3.31
CA LYS A 126 20.92 0.39 3.72
C LYS A 126 21.32 -0.67 4.77
N SER A 127 22.24 -1.52 4.37
CA SER A 127 23.03 -2.44 5.20
C SER A 127 23.90 -1.67 6.21
N VAL A 128 24.04 -2.15 7.46
CA VAL A 128 25.20 -2.87 8.09
C VAL A 128 24.79 -3.31 9.54
N PRO A 129 25.59 -4.00 10.40
CA PRO A 129 25.40 -5.40 10.76
C PRO A 129 25.08 -5.70 12.25
N SER A 130 24.37 -6.81 12.44
CA SER A 130 24.55 -7.90 13.43
C SER A 130 24.67 -7.65 14.95
N GLN A 131 23.84 -8.44 15.64
CA GLN A 131 23.93 -8.97 17.01
C GLN A 131 23.43 -8.13 18.18
N ALA A 132 22.15 -8.33 18.49
CA ALA A 132 21.69 -8.50 19.87
C ALA A 132 20.51 -9.50 19.90
N SER A 133 20.55 -10.38 20.90
CA SER A 133 19.83 -11.65 21.07
C SER A 133 18.30 -11.56 20.95
N GLN A 134 17.72 -12.33 20.01
CA GLN A 134 16.29 -12.52 19.89
C GLN A 134 15.83 -13.57 20.91
N HIS A 135 14.96 -13.16 21.82
CA HIS A 135 14.30 -14.03 22.78
C HIS A 135 13.06 -14.66 22.11
N ASP A 136 12.91 -15.98 22.25
CA ASP A 136 11.85 -16.82 21.68
C ASP A 136 10.42 -16.36 22.03
N ALA A 137 9.81 -15.52 21.19
CA ALA A 137 8.37 -15.36 21.16
C ALA A 137 7.81 -16.07 19.91
N PRO A 138 6.85 -17.00 20.04
CA PRO A 138 6.24 -17.62 18.87
C PRO A 138 5.53 -16.57 18.03
N ASP A 139 5.66 -16.69 16.72
CA ASP A 139 5.10 -15.75 15.77
C ASP A 139 3.57 -15.78 15.82
N THR A 140 2.92 -14.63 16.01
CA THR A 140 1.46 -14.57 16.10
C THR A 140 0.82 -14.97 14.77
N PRO A 141 -0.40 -15.56 14.76
CA PRO A 141 -1.08 -15.93 13.50
C PRO A 141 -1.17 -14.78 12.49
N THR A 142 -1.40 -13.56 12.98
CA THR A 142 -1.42 -12.34 12.16
C THR A 142 -0.09 -12.03 11.49
N ARG A 143 1.04 -12.30 12.14
CA ARG A 143 2.38 -12.10 11.57
C ARG A 143 2.72 -13.17 10.54
N VAL A 144 2.35 -14.43 10.80
CA VAL A 144 2.54 -15.54 9.86
C VAL A 144 1.77 -15.26 8.57
N VAL A 145 0.45 -15.04 8.67
CA VAL A 145 -0.41 -14.79 7.51
C VAL A 145 0.00 -13.50 6.79
N GLY A 146 0.29 -12.43 7.54
CA GLY A 146 0.74 -11.17 6.95
C GLY A 146 2.02 -11.32 6.13
N ARG A 147 3.03 -12.04 6.66
CA ARG A 147 4.27 -12.31 5.90
C ARG A 147 4.04 -13.21 4.70
N GLN A 148 3.20 -14.23 4.83
CA GLN A 148 2.87 -15.12 3.73
C GLN A 148 2.19 -14.34 2.59
N MET A 149 1.15 -13.57 2.91
CA MET A 149 0.40 -12.78 1.94
C MET A 149 1.26 -11.71 1.26
N HIS A 150 2.16 -11.06 1.99
CA HIS A 150 3.13 -10.15 1.40
C HIS A 150 4.09 -10.88 0.44
N SER A 151 4.65 -12.02 0.86
CA SER A 151 5.55 -12.83 0.05
C SER A 151 4.89 -13.29 -1.25
N ASP A 152 3.66 -13.79 -1.18
CA ASP A 152 2.94 -14.27 -2.36
C ASP A 152 2.56 -13.11 -3.29
N SER A 153 2.11 -11.98 -2.74
CA SER A 153 1.83 -10.77 -3.54
C SER A 153 3.06 -10.33 -4.33
N MET A 154 4.23 -10.30 -3.69
CA MET A 154 5.49 -9.95 -4.37
C MET A 154 5.86 -10.95 -5.46
N LYS A 155 5.62 -12.26 -5.25
CA LYS A 155 5.87 -13.29 -6.28
C LYS A 155 4.95 -13.13 -7.48
N TRP A 156 3.65 -12.89 -7.25
CA TRP A 156 2.68 -12.68 -8.32
C TRP A 156 3.02 -11.42 -9.12
N GLU A 157 3.25 -10.29 -8.44
CA GLU A 157 3.66 -9.05 -9.09
C GLU A 157 4.95 -9.24 -9.92
N ALA A 158 5.98 -9.87 -9.34
CA ALA A 158 7.23 -10.14 -10.06
C ALA A 158 7.06 -11.17 -11.20
N HIS A 159 6.12 -12.10 -11.11
CA HIS A 159 5.90 -13.06 -12.18
C HIS A 159 5.28 -12.40 -13.42
N PHE A 160 4.30 -11.50 -13.21
CA PHE A 160 3.51 -10.92 -14.29
C PHE A 160 3.99 -9.54 -14.74
N MET A 161 4.62 -8.76 -13.87
CA MET A 161 4.94 -7.35 -14.12
C MET A 161 6.44 -7.09 -14.25
N LYS A 162 7.28 -8.12 -14.19
CA LYS A 162 8.75 -7.97 -14.24
C LYS A 162 9.21 -7.28 -15.53
N GLY A 163 10.04 -6.25 -15.35
CA GLY A 163 10.61 -5.48 -16.46
C GLY A 163 9.61 -4.54 -17.15
N ALA A 164 8.36 -4.49 -16.70
CA ALA A 164 7.35 -3.57 -17.19
C ALA A 164 7.30 -2.27 -16.37
N ARG A 165 6.82 -1.20 -17.01
CA ARG A 165 6.26 -0.04 -16.32
C ARG A 165 4.77 -0.28 -16.15
N TYR A 166 4.22 0.10 -15.00
CA TYR A 166 2.79 -0.08 -14.73
C TYR A 166 2.33 0.81 -13.58
N LEU A 167 1.01 0.96 -13.46
CA LEU A 167 0.36 1.58 -12.31
C LEU A 167 -0.20 0.52 -11.36
N ILE A 168 0.04 0.66 -10.06
CA ILE A 168 -0.56 -0.18 -9.03
C ILE A 168 -1.71 0.58 -8.37
N LEU A 169 -2.90 0.00 -8.31
CA LEU A 169 -3.95 0.48 -7.40
C LEU A 169 -3.62 0.03 -5.98
N GLN A 170 -2.94 0.89 -5.23
CA GLN A 170 -2.42 0.58 -3.90
C GLN A 170 -3.50 0.63 -2.82
N ALA A 171 -4.46 1.55 -2.95
CA ALA A 171 -5.57 1.69 -2.01
C ALA A 171 -6.81 2.23 -2.73
N LEU A 172 -7.97 1.74 -2.32
CA LEU A 172 -9.28 2.24 -2.74
C LEU A 172 -10.23 2.18 -1.54
N ALA A 173 -10.83 3.31 -1.19
CA ALA A 173 -11.84 3.39 -0.16
C ALA A 173 -13.05 4.18 -0.65
N VAL A 174 -14.25 3.65 -0.43
CA VAL A 174 -15.51 4.34 -0.72
C VAL A 174 -16.38 4.27 0.53
N ASN A 175 -16.78 5.45 1.01
CA ASN A 175 -17.65 5.57 2.16
C ASN A 175 -18.93 4.74 1.89
N PRO A 176 -19.41 3.89 2.83
CA PRO A 176 -20.62 3.10 2.64
C PRO A 176 -21.83 3.91 2.15
N ASN A 177 -21.97 5.16 2.59
CA ASN A 177 -23.05 6.07 2.17
C ASN A 177 -22.88 6.61 0.74
N GLY A 178 -21.68 6.50 0.17
CA GLY A 178 -21.34 6.82 -1.22
C GLY A 178 -21.19 5.60 -2.13
N GLN A 179 -21.37 4.37 -1.61
CA GLN A 179 -21.31 3.16 -2.42
C GLN A 179 -22.52 3.03 -3.35
N ARG A 180 -22.38 2.17 -4.37
CA ARG A 180 -23.40 1.91 -5.42
C ARG A 180 -23.84 3.15 -6.21
N GLN A 181 -23.07 4.23 -6.15
CA GLN A 181 -23.28 5.48 -6.90
C GLN A 181 -22.20 5.71 -7.98
N GLY A 182 -21.38 4.69 -8.28
CA GLY A 182 -20.33 4.77 -9.30
C GLY A 182 -19.00 5.39 -8.82
N VAL A 183 -18.89 5.82 -7.56
CA VAL A 183 -17.66 6.42 -6.98
C VAL A 183 -16.44 5.52 -7.19
N GLY A 184 -16.53 4.26 -6.77
CA GLY A 184 -15.43 3.29 -6.94
C GLY A 184 -15.05 3.10 -8.41
N SER A 185 -16.03 2.97 -9.30
CA SER A 185 -15.80 2.81 -10.74
C SER A 185 -15.11 4.03 -11.33
N GLN A 186 -15.48 5.24 -10.94
CA GLN A 186 -14.88 6.46 -11.46
C GLN A 186 -13.44 6.68 -10.94
N LEU A 187 -13.17 6.31 -9.68
CA LEU A 187 -11.81 6.31 -9.11
C LEU A 187 -10.89 5.29 -9.78
N VAL A 188 -11.42 4.10 -10.11
CA VAL A 188 -10.67 3.08 -10.86
C VAL A 188 -10.40 3.55 -12.29
N LYS A 189 -11.45 4.04 -12.97
CA LYS A 189 -11.38 4.56 -14.34
C LYS A 189 -10.33 5.67 -14.47
N TRP A 190 -10.23 6.57 -13.49
CA TRP A 190 -9.23 7.64 -13.49
C TRP A 190 -7.78 7.15 -13.62
N GLY A 191 -7.44 6.01 -12.99
CA GLY A 191 -6.10 5.41 -13.08
C GLY A 191 -5.92 4.59 -14.36
N VAL A 192 -6.96 3.88 -14.78
CA VAL A 192 -6.97 3.14 -16.05
C VAL A 192 -6.74 4.08 -17.24
N GLU A 193 -7.44 5.21 -17.32
CA GLU A 193 -7.28 6.19 -18.41
C GLU A 193 -5.82 6.69 -18.51
N ARG A 194 -5.13 6.87 -17.38
CA ARG A 194 -3.70 7.25 -17.35
C ARG A 194 -2.79 6.14 -17.85
N ALA A 195 -3.10 4.90 -17.49
CA ALA A 195 -2.37 3.74 -17.97
C ALA A 195 -2.54 3.58 -19.49
N GLU A 196 -3.75 3.78 -20.01
CA GLU A 196 -4.04 3.80 -21.45
C GLU A 196 -3.30 4.92 -22.20
N GLU A 197 -3.31 6.14 -21.67
CA GLU A 197 -2.58 7.30 -22.22
C GLU A 197 -1.08 7.00 -22.41
N GLU A 198 -0.49 6.28 -21.45
CA GLU A 198 0.93 5.91 -21.45
C GLU A 198 1.21 4.56 -22.09
N ARG A 199 0.18 3.81 -22.49
CA ARG A 199 0.26 2.42 -22.98
C ARG A 199 1.03 1.51 -22.02
N ILE A 200 0.69 1.60 -20.74
CA ILE A 200 1.20 0.71 -19.68
C ILE A 200 0.05 -0.05 -19.04
N ALA A 201 0.36 -1.16 -18.38
CA ALA A 201 -0.64 -1.96 -17.67
C ALA A 201 -0.99 -1.36 -16.30
N CYS A 202 -2.12 -1.80 -15.72
CA CYS A 202 -2.39 -1.65 -14.30
C CYS A 202 -2.33 -2.99 -13.58
N TRP A 203 -1.83 -2.98 -12.35
CA TRP A 203 -1.82 -4.10 -11.43
C TRP A 203 -2.64 -3.77 -10.19
N CYS A 204 -3.41 -4.72 -9.66
CA CYS A 204 -4.03 -4.55 -8.36
C CYS A 204 -4.27 -5.88 -7.65
N HIS A 205 -4.48 -5.76 -6.34
CA HIS A 205 -4.99 -6.86 -5.55
C HIS A 205 -6.45 -6.62 -5.20
N ALA A 206 -7.26 -7.67 -5.26
CA ALA A 206 -8.68 -7.59 -5.00
C ALA A 206 -9.08 -8.40 -3.77
N SER A 207 -9.71 -7.70 -2.82
CA SER A 207 -10.51 -8.33 -1.78
C SER A 207 -11.78 -8.95 -2.40
N PRO A 208 -12.45 -9.88 -1.69
CA PRO A 208 -13.74 -10.41 -2.14
C PRO A 208 -14.77 -9.32 -2.46
N ALA A 209 -14.77 -8.23 -1.68
CA ALA A 209 -15.68 -7.10 -1.88
C ALA A 209 -15.34 -6.24 -3.11
N ALA A 210 -14.06 -6.13 -3.48
CA ALA A 210 -13.60 -5.30 -4.58
C ALA A 210 -13.57 -6.04 -5.94
N ASN A 211 -13.51 -7.38 -5.94
CA ASN A 211 -13.33 -8.17 -7.17
C ASN A 211 -14.31 -7.79 -8.29
N GLN A 212 -15.62 -7.75 -7.99
CA GLN A 212 -16.63 -7.45 -9.01
C GLN A 212 -16.49 -6.03 -9.59
N LEU A 213 -15.99 -5.07 -8.80
CA LEU A 213 -15.72 -3.72 -9.29
C LEU A 213 -14.61 -3.73 -10.34
N TYR A 214 -13.51 -4.43 -10.07
CA TYR A 214 -12.37 -4.46 -10.98
C TYR A 214 -12.68 -5.24 -12.26
N LEU A 215 -13.37 -6.38 -12.17
CA LEU A 215 -13.86 -7.10 -13.36
C LEU A 215 -14.72 -6.21 -14.26
N LYS A 216 -15.67 -5.46 -13.69
CA LYS A 216 -16.51 -4.51 -14.44
C LYS A 216 -15.72 -3.33 -15.02
N SER A 217 -14.55 -3.04 -14.46
CA SER A 217 -13.66 -1.98 -14.94
C SER A 217 -12.67 -2.50 -15.99
N GLY A 218 -12.78 -3.78 -16.40
CA GLY A 218 -11.96 -4.39 -17.46
C GLY A 218 -10.72 -5.12 -16.97
N PHE A 219 -10.51 -5.22 -15.64
CA PHE A 219 -9.42 -6.04 -15.11
C PHE A 219 -9.71 -7.53 -15.32
N GLN A 220 -8.64 -8.30 -15.52
CA GLN A 220 -8.64 -9.75 -15.63
C GLN A 220 -7.99 -10.37 -14.40
N GLU A 221 -8.58 -11.42 -13.86
CA GLU A 221 -8.00 -12.20 -12.77
C GLU A 221 -6.91 -13.14 -13.32
N LEU A 222 -5.69 -13.03 -12.80
CA LEU A 222 -4.56 -13.88 -13.17
C LEU A 222 -4.43 -15.10 -12.24
N GLY A 223 -4.96 -14.97 -11.03
CA GLY A 223 -5.05 -16.05 -10.06
C GLY A 223 -5.41 -15.53 -8.67
N SER A 224 -5.38 -16.44 -7.70
CA SER A 224 -5.75 -16.15 -6.33
C SER A 224 -5.05 -17.08 -5.35
N ASP A 225 -4.78 -16.57 -4.16
CA ASP A 225 -4.36 -17.37 -3.00
C ASP A 225 -5.46 -17.35 -1.93
N GLU A 226 -5.58 -18.46 -1.20
CA GLU A 226 -6.48 -18.60 -0.06
C GLU A 226 -5.67 -18.68 1.23
N TYR A 227 -6.04 -17.85 2.21
CA TYR A 227 -5.40 -17.76 3.51
C TYR A 227 -6.37 -18.24 4.60
N ASP A 228 -5.87 -19.06 5.50
CA ASP A 228 -6.59 -19.46 6.71
C ASP A 228 -6.37 -18.40 7.80
N LEU A 229 -7.45 -17.72 8.21
CA LEU A 229 -7.44 -16.71 9.26
C LEU A 229 -7.90 -17.29 10.62
N GLY A 230 -7.93 -18.63 10.75
CA GLY A 230 -8.37 -19.34 11.94
C GLY A 230 -9.87 -19.12 12.19
N GLU A 231 -10.22 -18.60 13.36
CA GLU A 231 -11.61 -18.34 13.75
C GLU A 231 -12.31 -17.30 12.86
N PHE A 232 -11.52 -16.47 12.16
CA PHE A 232 -12.05 -15.51 11.19
C PHE A 232 -12.45 -16.19 9.89
N GLY A 233 -12.10 -17.45 9.65
CA GLY A 233 -12.43 -18.21 8.44
C GLY A 233 -11.38 -18.07 7.35
N LYS A 234 -11.78 -18.35 6.10
CA LYS A 234 -10.88 -18.27 4.94
C LYS A 234 -11.00 -16.92 4.24
N TYR A 235 -9.90 -16.45 3.68
CA TYR A 235 -9.85 -15.22 2.91
C TYR A 235 -9.16 -15.45 1.58
N VAL A 236 -9.83 -15.09 0.48
CA VAL A 236 -9.27 -15.25 -0.87
C VAL A 236 -8.83 -13.90 -1.40
N PHE A 237 -7.56 -13.81 -1.76
CA PHE A 237 -6.96 -12.62 -2.35
C PHE A 237 -6.65 -12.86 -3.81
N ARG A 238 -7.02 -11.92 -4.68
CA ARG A 238 -6.89 -12.06 -6.14
C ARG A 238 -5.87 -11.09 -6.70
N TYR A 239 -5.15 -11.56 -7.70
CA TYR A 239 -4.18 -10.76 -8.46
C TYR A 239 -4.78 -10.44 -9.81
N MET A 240 -4.85 -9.14 -10.12
CA MET A 240 -5.57 -8.67 -11.29
C MET A 240 -4.73 -7.72 -12.12
N VAL A 241 -4.92 -7.80 -13.43
CA VAL A 241 -4.24 -6.94 -14.41
C VAL A 241 -5.25 -6.26 -15.33
N TYR A 242 -4.93 -5.06 -15.78
CA TYR A 242 -5.62 -4.37 -16.86
C TYR A 242 -4.59 -3.97 -17.93
N GLY A 243 -4.94 -4.14 -19.21
CA GLY A 243 -4.05 -3.88 -20.35
C GLY A 243 -3.21 -5.10 -20.75
N GLU A 244 -2.55 -5.03 -21.90
CA GLU A 244 -1.66 -6.09 -22.38
C GLU A 244 -0.34 -6.11 -21.60
N GLN A 245 0.18 -7.33 -21.37
CA GLN A 245 1.45 -7.61 -20.67
C GLN A 245 2.67 -7.42 -21.58
#